data_AF-A0A939TT77-F1
#
_entry.id   AF-A0A939TT77-F1
#
_cell.length_a   1.000
_cell.length_b   1.000
_cell.length_c   1.000
_cell.angle_alpha   90.00
_cell.angle_beta   90.00
_cell.angle_gamma   90.00
#
_symmetry.space_group_name_H-M   'P 1'
#
loop_
_entity.id
_entity.type
_entity.pdbx_description
1 polymer ?
#
loop_
_entity_poly.entity_id
_entity_poly.type
_entity_poly.pdbx_seq_one_letter_code
_entity_poly.pdbx_strand_id
1 'polypeptide(L)'
;MDHLQNIVPLHHRRRIAVIGSGISGLSAAWLLSRGNEVVVYEADKRPGGHSNTVDIEGSNGKVPVDTGFIVYNERNYPNLVALFEHLGVKTDPSNMSFSASLRGGTFEYSGSGLGGLLGQRTNAFRPRFWRMVRGILEFYRQAPELLKRRDLDGVTLGEYLDANGYDRAFVEDHLLPMGAAIWSTTAADMRAYPLIAFIRFFVNHGLVVLKDRPAWLTVSGGSREYVSRLLADFRGEVRLGQPVRSVRRDANGCTVTGMDGHADRFDQVVIATHADQALAMLEDGDDLERKTLGAFDYTRNTTILHTDEKLMPRRKRVWASWNYIGEAGDDNGKALCVTYWMNKLQNLQDVPPVFVTLNPSRPISEDKILATFDYAHPLFDAKALSAQQRLWHLQGRRNTWFCGAHFGSGFHEDGLQSGLAVAEALGGLKRPWRVENESARIFIDQQLVAAE
;
A
#
# COMPACT_ATOMS: atom_id res chain seq x y z
N MET A 1 -28.95 -14.18 -53.40
CA MET A 1 -29.48 -14.52 -52.08
C MET A 1 -28.63 -15.71 -51.63
N ASP A 2 -27.61 -15.62 -50.78
CA ASP A 2 -27.31 -14.67 -49.71
C ASP A 2 -25.80 -14.58 -49.52
N HIS A 3 -25.26 -13.36 -49.54
CA HIS A 3 -23.95 -13.04 -49.00
C HIS A 3 -24.17 -12.15 -47.79
N LEU A 4 -24.53 -12.75 -46.64
CA LEU A 4 -24.44 -12.06 -45.36
C LEU A 4 -22.98 -12.11 -44.91
N GLN A 5 -22.28 -11.01 -45.19
CA GLN A 5 -21.02 -10.68 -44.54
C GLN A 5 -21.22 -10.71 -43.03
N ASN A 6 -20.39 -11.48 -42.33
CA ASN A 6 -20.20 -11.33 -40.89
C ASN A 6 -19.64 -9.92 -40.63
N ILE A 7 -20.52 -8.96 -40.42
CA ILE A 7 -20.17 -7.64 -39.88
C ILE A 7 -19.85 -7.88 -38.40
N VAL A 8 -18.57 -8.12 -38.11
CA VAL A 8 -18.04 -7.95 -36.75
C VAL A 8 -18.29 -6.49 -36.39
N PRO A 9 -18.95 -6.17 -35.26
CA PRO A 9 -19.15 -4.77 -34.88
C PRO A 9 -17.77 -4.11 -34.77
N LEU A 10 -17.56 -3.03 -35.53
CA LEU A 10 -16.46 -2.11 -35.27
C LEU A 10 -16.71 -1.56 -33.86
N HIS A 11 -16.07 -2.15 -32.84
CA HIS A 11 -16.05 -1.54 -31.52
C HIS A 11 -15.42 -0.16 -31.70
N HIS A 12 -16.25 0.88 -31.57
CA HIS A 12 -15.78 2.25 -31.60
C HIS A 12 -14.72 2.40 -30.51
N ARG A 13 -13.48 2.72 -30.92
CA ARG A 13 -12.39 2.99 -30.00
C ARG A 13 -12.82 4.14 -29.09
N ARG A 14 -12.96 3.89 -27.79
CA ARG A 14 -13.37 4.92 -26.82
C ARG A 14 -12.17 5.78 -26.44
N ARG A 15 -12.42 7.06 -26.14
CA ARG A 15 -11.43 7.95 -25.52
C ARG A 15 -11.64 7.95 -24.00
N ILE A 16 -10.63 7.51 -23.26
CA ILE A 16 -10.71 7.25 -21.82
C ILE A 16 -9.66 8.08 -21.09
N ALA A 17 -10.10 8.86 -20.10
CA ALA A 17 -9.20 9.49 -19.15
C ALA A 17 -8.88 8.54 -17.99
N VAL A 18 -7.63 8.48 -17.58
CA VAL A 18 -7.20 7.84 -16.33
C VAL A 18 -6.53 8.89 -15.46
N ILE A 19 -7.10 9.16 -14.28
CA ILE A 19 -6.64 10.23 -13.38
C ILE A 19 -5.85 9.59 -12.24
N GLY A 20 -4.55 9.87 -12.16
CA GLY A 20 -3.60 9.26 -11.25
C GLY A 20 -2.78 8.15 -11.92
N SER A 21 -1.46 8.19 -11.76
CA SER A 21 -0.51 7.22 -12.33
C SER A 21 0.16 6.33 -11.28
N GLY A 22 -0.50 6.11 -10.14
CA GLY A 22 -0.14 5.02 -9.23
C GLY A 22 -0.33 3.64 -9.87
N ILE A 23 0.01 2.57 -9.15
CA ILE A 23 -0.12 1.19 -9.65
C ILE A 23 -1.53 0.87 -10.19
N SER A 24 -2.58 1.39 -9.56
CA SER A 24 -3.97 1.25 -10.01
C SER A 24 -4.23 1.91 -11.35
N GLY A 25 -3.82 3.17 -11.49
CA GLY A 25 -4.04 3.92 -12.73
C GLY A 25 -3.20 3.39 -13.88
N LEU A 26 -1.92 3.10 -13.63
CA LEU A 26 -1.03 2.55 -14.65
C LEU A 26 -1.49 1.18 -15.14
N SER A 27 -1.88 0.27 -14.24
CA SER A 27 -2.39 -1.05 -14.65
C SER A 27 -3.70 -0.95 -15.43
N ALA A 28 -4.61 -0.06 -15.03
CA ALA A 28 -5.83 0.20 -15.77
C ALA A 28 -5.54 0.77 -17.16
N ALA A 29 -4.72 1.82 -17.23
CA ALA A 29 -4.35 2.50 -18.47
C ALA A 29 -3.64 1.56 -19.45
N TRP A 30 -2.68 0.77 -18.94
CA TRP A 30 -1.93 -0.21 -19.73
C TRP A 30 -2.86 -1.20 -20.43
N LEU A 31 -3.79 -1.82 -19.69
CA LEU A 31 -4.70 -2.80 -20.28
C LEU A 31 -5.74 -2.15 -21.21
N LEU A 32 -6.30 -1.00 -20.83
CA LEU A 32 -7.29 -0.28 -21.66
C LEU A 32 -6.69 0.23 -22.98
N SER A 33 -5.40 0.59 -23.00
CA SER A 33 -4.71 1.13 -24.18
C SER A 33 -4.61 0.15 -25.35
N ARG A 34 -4.87 -1.15 -25.11
CA ARG A 34 -4.85 -2.18 -26.15
C ARG A 34 -6.03 -2.08 -27.13
N GLY A 35 -7.14 -1.48 -26.70
CA GLY A 35 -8.35 -1.34 -27.51
C GLY A 35 -8.94 0.07 -27.53
N ASN A 36 -8.38 1.03 -26.79
CA ASN A 36 -8.94 2.36 -26.57
C ASN A 36 -7.88 3.46 -26.81
N GLU A 37 -8.31 4.71 -26.91
CA GLU A 37 -7.44 5.88 -26.79
C GLU A 37 -7.42 6.27 -25.31
N VAL A 38 -6.24 6.23 -24.69
CA VAL A 38 -6.10 6.46 -23.25
C VAL A 38 -5.19 7.65 -22.99
N VAL A 39 -5.65 8.56 -22.14
CA VAL A 39 -4.87 9.70 -21.64
C VAL A 39 -4.76 9.58 -20.13
N VAL A 40 -3.54 9.49 -19.62
CA VAL A 40 -3.24 9.46 -18.18
C VAL A 40 -2.91 10.87 -17.70
N TYR A 41 -3.59 11.36 -16.67
CA TYR A 41 -3.27 12.60 -15.97
C TYR A 41 -2.57 12.29 -14.66
N GLU A 42 -1.43 12.93 -14.41
CA GLU A 42 -0.68 12.80 -13.17
C GLU A 42 -0.35 14.20 -12.63
N ALA A 43 -0.63 14.41 -11.34
CA ALA A 43 -0.37 15.67 -10.65
C ALA A 43 1.14 15.91 -10.48
N ASP A 44 1.90 14.85 -10.20
CA ASP A 44 3.34 14.92 -10.05
C ASP A 44 4.08 15.00 -11.39
N LYS A 45 5.32 15.49 -11.35
CA LYS A 45 6.24 15.50 -12.51
C LYS A 45 6.82 14.11 -12.83
N ARG A 46 6.37 13.06 -12.13
CA ARG A 46 6.89 11.70 -12.20
C ARG A 46 5.73 10.71 -12.11
N PRO A 47 5.73 9.63 -12.91
CA PRO A 47 4.73 8.59 -12.78
C PRO A 47 5.01 7.63 -11.61
N GLY A 48 3.99 6.90 -11.17
CA GLY A 48 4.14 5.76 -10.25
C GLY A 48 3.64 6.01 -8.82
N GLY A 49 3.35 7.25 -8.44
CA GLY A 49 2.90 7.61 -7.09
C GLY A 49 3.84 7.08 -6.01
N HIS A 50 3.32 6.23 -5.10
CA HIS A 50 4.08 5.59 -4.02
C HIS A 50 5.23 4.67 -4.48
N SER A 51 5.28 4.27 -5.75
CA SER A 51 6.48 3.63 -6.31
C SER A 51 7.48 4.72 -6.66
N ASN A 52 8.34 5.06 -5.70
CA ASN A 52 9.27 6.17 -5.77
C ASN A 52 10.70 5.69 -5.48
N THR A 53 11.59 5.88 -6.44
CA THR A 53 13.00 5.51 -6.33
C THR A 53 13.86 6.75 -6.52
N VAL A 54 14.78 7.02 -5.61
CA VAL A 54 15.73 8.15 -5.63
C VAL A 54 17.13 7.63 -5.91
N ASP A 55 17.90 8.31 -6.76
CA ASP A 55 19.32 8.00 -6.93
C ASP A 55 20.14 8.73 -5.89
N ILE A 56 20.99 7.99 -5.16
CA ILE A 56 21.99 8.55 -4.27
C ILE A 56 23.38 8.28 -4.83
N GLU A 57 24.37 9.08 -4.43
CA GLU A 57 25.76 8.88 -4.83
C GLU A 57 26.39 7.74 -4.00
N GLY A 58 26.86 6.69 -4.68
CA GLY A 58 27.66 5.61 -4.12
C GLY A 58 29.08 5.62 -4.68
N SER A 59 29.97 4.80 -4.11
CA SER A 59 31.39 4.77 -4.53
C SER A 59 31.59 4.28 -5.96
N ASN A 60 30.64 3.50 -6.49
CA ASN A 60 30.66 2.93 -7.84
C ASN A 60 29.58 3.53 -8.77
N GLY A 61 29.09 4.73 -8.46
CA GLY A 61 28.07 5.44 -9.22
C GLY A 61 26.75 5.57 -8.46
N LYS A 62 25.67 5.87 -9.20
CA LYS A 62 24.35 6.10 -8.62
C LYS A 62 23.74 4.80 -8.12
N VAL A 63 23.22 4.83 -6.89
CA VAL A 63 22.51 3.72 -6.26
C VAL A 63 21.03 4.08 -6.14
N PRO A 64 20.11 3.29 -6.73
CA PRO A 64 18.68 3.53 -6.62
C PRO A 64 18.15 3.06 -5.27
N VAL A 65 17.39 3.92 -4.58
CA VAL A 65 16.80 3.65 -3.26
C VAL A 65 15.31 3.94 -3.29
N ASP A 66 14.49 2.96 -2.95
CA ASP A 66 13.04 3.12 -2.86
C ASP A 66 12.64 3.82 -1.56
N THR A 67 11.67 4.73 -1.66
CA THR A 67 11.19 5.54 -0.52
C THR A 67 9.70 5.37 -0.23
N GLY A 68 8.99 4.55 -0.99
CA GLY A 68 7.59 4.20 -0.76
C GLY A 68 7.37 2.70 -0.86
N PHE A 69 7.10 2.19 -2.06
CA PHE A 69 7.06 0.74 -2.31
C PHE A 69 8.46 0.15 -2.39
N ILE A 70 8.79 -0.72 -1.44
CA ILE A 70 10.13 -1.31 -1.31
C ILE A 70 10.10 -2.82 -1.53
N VAL A 71 9.15 -3.53 -0.90
CA VAL A 71 9.16 -5.00 -0.85
C VAL A 71 7.79 -5.62 -1.11
N TYR A 72 7.81 -6.87 -1.56
CA TYR A 72 6.64 -7.72 -1.73
C TYR A 72 7.00 -9.19 -1.44
N ASN A 73 6.01 -10.08 -1.48
CA ASN A 73 6.25 -11.54 -1.43
C ASN A 73 5.27 -12.25 -2.38
N GLU A 74 5.68 -13.39 -2.93
CA GLU A 74 4.92 -14.04 -4.01
C GLU A 74 3.52 -14.50 -3.56
N ARG A 75 3.41 -15.02 -2.34
CA ARG A 75 2.14 -15.49 -1.76
C ARG A 75 1.08 -14.39 -1.71
N ASN A 76 1.47 -13.17 -1.38
CA ASN A 76 0.54 -12.07 -1.15
C ASN A 76 0.38 -11.17 -2.37
N TYR A 77 1.23 -11.28 -3.39
CA TYR A 77 1.22 -10.38 -4.53
C TYR A 77 1.19 -11.16 -5.86
N PRO A 78 0.23 -12.08 -6.05
CA PRO A 78 0.23 -12.97 -7.21
C PRO A 78 0.10 -12.23 -8.54
N ASN A 79 -0.72 -11.18 -8.63
CA ASN A 79 -0.79 -10.39 -9.86
C ASN A 79 0.46 -9.55 -10.07
N LEU A 80 1.07 -9.02 -9.00
CA LEU A 80 2.30 -8.25 -9.15
C LEU A 80 3.45 -9.14 -9.66
N VAL A 81 3.56 -10.37 -9.15
CA VAL A 81 4.50 -11.37 -9.66
C VAL A 81 4.25 -11.62 -11.15
N ALA A 82 3.02 -11.94 -11.53
CA ALA A 82 2.68 -12.22 -12.93
C ALA A 82 2.92 -11.01 -13.84
N LEU A 83 2.67 -9.78 -13.35
CA LEU A 83 2.99 -8.54 -14.05
C LEU A 83 4.51 -8.38 -14.23
N PHE A 84 5.30 -8.65 -13.19
CA PHE A 84 6.75 -8.57 -13.25
C PHE A 84 7.33 -9.60 -14.22
N GLU A 85 6.83 -10.83 -14.21
CA GLU A 85 7.19 -11.87 -15.19
C GLU A 85 6.84 -11.42 -16.62
N HIS A 86 5.63 -10.89 -16.82
CA HIS A 86 5.18 -10.40 -18.12
C HIS A 86 6.05 -9.27 -18.67
N LEU A 87 6.47 -8.34 -17.80
CA LEU A 87 7.29 -7.19 -18.16
C LEU A 87 8.80 -7.49 -18.15
N GLY A 88 9.23 -8.66 -17.67
CA GLY A 88 10.65 -8.98 -17.49
C GLY A 88 11.33 -8.10 -16.42
N VAL A 89 10.63 -7.79 -15.33
CA VAL A 89 11.16 -7.06 -14.17
C VAL A 89 11.98 -8.02 -13.31
N LYS A 90 13.23 -7.65 -13.01
CA LYS A 90 14.11 -8.45 -12.16
C LYS A 90 13.90 -8.10 -10.69
N THR A 91 14.00 -9.09 -9.82
CA THR A 91 13.81 -8.94 -8.37
C THR A 91 14.85 -9.73 -7.58
N ASP A 92 15.19 -9.24 -6.40
CA ASP A 92 16.19 -9.82 -5.51
C ASP A 92 15.55 -10.22 -4.16
N PRO A 93 16.08 -11.26 -3.47
CA PRO A 93 15.71 -11.57 -2.10
C PRO A 93 15.88 -10.36 -1.17
N SER A 94 14.88 -10.10 -0.33
CA SER A 94 14.90 -9.02 0.65
C SER A 94 14.80 -9.57 2.08
N ASN A 95 15.51 -8.92 3.01
CA ASN A 95 15.36 -9.24 4.42
C ASN A 95 14.24 -8.42 5.03
N MET A 96 13.25 -9.07 5.67
CA MET A 96 12.15 -8.38 6.34
C MET A 96 12.14 -8.46 7.88
N SER A 97 13.31 -8.29 8.51
CA SER A 97 13.43 -8.31 9.97
C SER A 97 12.83 -7.07 10.65
N PHE A 98 12.14 -7.24 11.77
CA PHE A 98 11.56 -6.15 12.58
C PHE A 98 12.34 -5.92 13.89
N SER A 99 12.41 -4.67 14.35
CA SER A 99 12.82 -4.33 15.71
C SER A 99 11.94 -3.27 16.34
N ALA A 100 11.97 -3.21 17.67
CA ALA A 100 11.38 -2.13 18.46
C ALA A 100 12.44 -1.52 19.38
N SER A 101 12.57 -0.20 19.32
CA SER A 101 13.30 0.61 20.29
C SER A 101 12.31 1.51 21.00
N LEU A 102 12.03 1.22 22.27
CA LEU A 102 10.97 1.87 23.04
C LEU A 102 11.55 2.76 24.12
N ARG A 103 10.78 3.79 24.47
CA ARG A 103 11.05 4.70 25.60
C ARG A 103 12.45 5.29 25.50
N GLY A 104 12.77 5.83 24.32
CA GLY A 104 14.07 6.40 24.00
C GLY A 104 15.22 5.38 24.02
N GLY A 105 14.95 4.10 23.75
CA GLY A 105 15.95 3.02 23.71
C GLY A 105 16.30 2.39 25.06
N THR A 106 15.48 2.60 26.09
CA THR A 106 15.64 1.91 27.39
C THR A 106 15.15 0.46 27.35
N PHE A 107 14.33 0.11 26.36
CA PHE A 107 13.85 -1.24 26.07
C PHE A 107 13.93 -1.51 24.56
N GLU A 108 14.83 -2.40 24.14
CA GLU A 108 15.07 -2.74 22.74
C GLU A 108 15.15 -4.25 22.51
N TYR A 109 14.56 -4.72 21.41
CA TYR A 109 14.68 -6.11 20.94
C TYR A 109 14.38 -6.19 19.44
N SER A 110 14.80 -7.26 18.79
CA SER A 110 14.44 -7.56 17.40
C SER A 110 14.04 -9.01 17.19
N GLY A 111 13.30 -9.27 16.11
CA GLY A 111 12.92 -10.61 15.67
C GLY A 111 14.03 -11.38 14.96
N SER A 112 15.27 -10.86 14.93
CA SER A 112 16.43 -11.43 14.21
C SER A 112 17.09 -12.58 15.00
N GLY A 113 16.30 -13.58 15.41
CA GLY A 113 16.75 -14.71 16.23
C GLY A 113 17.07 -14.35 17.69
N LEU A 114 17.65 -15.28 18.45
CA LEU A 114 17.90 -15.10 19.89
C LEU A 114 18.85 -13.94 20.21
N GLY A 115 19.86 -13.71 19.36
CA GLY A 115 20.80 -12.60 19.50
C GLY A 115 20.15 -11.22 19.32
N GLY A 116 19.10 -11.14 18.50
CA GLY A 116 18.26 -9.95 18.33
C GLY A 116 17.23 -9.79 19.45
N LEU A 117 16.58 -10.89 19.84
CA LEU A 117 15.55 -10.91 20.88
C LEU A 117 16.12 -10.50 22.26
N LEU A 118 17.30 -11.01 22.60
CA LEU A 118 18.10 -10.58 23.77
C LEU A 118 19.20 -9.58 23.37
N GLY A 119 18.94 -8.82 22.30
CA GLY A 119 19.83 -7.77 21.79
C GLY A 119 20.11 -6.70 22.85
N GLN A 120 19.20 -6.48 23.80
CA GLN A 120 19.50 -5.86 25.08
C GLN A 120 19.60 -6.93 26.16
N ARG A 121 20.84 -7.33 26.52
CA ARG A 121 21.10 -8.44 27.47
C ARG A 121 20.38 -8.28 28.81
N THR A 122 20.22 -7.05 29.29
CA THR A 122 19.51 -6.78 30.55
C THR A 122 18.02 -7.15 30.51
N ASN A 123 17.42 -7.32 29.32
CA ASN A 123 16.04 -7.79 29.18
C ASN A 123 15.85 -9.23 29.69
N ALA A 124 16.90 -10.06 29.69
CA ALA A 124 16.83 -11.42 30.24
C ALA A 124 16.43 -11.45 31.72
N PHE A 125 16.74 -10.38 32.46
CA PHE A 125 16.42 -10.23 33.89
C PHE A 125 15.16 -9.40 34.14
N ARG A 126 14.43 -8.99 33.09
CA ARG A 126 13.24 -8.14 33.23
C ARG A 126 11.97 -9.01 33.15
N PRO A 127 11.17 -9.13 34.22
CA PRO A 127 9.92 -9.88 34.18
C PRO A 127 8.95 -9.40 33.09
N ARG A 128 8.89 -8.08 32.85
CA ARG A 128 8.04 -7.48 31.80
C ARG A 128 8.39 -8.00 30.39
N PHE A 129 9.68 -8.24 30.11
CA PHE A 129 10.12 -8.77 28.83
C PHE A 129 9.58 -10.18 28.58
N TRP A 130 9.65 -11.07 29.57
CA TRP A 130 9.15 -12.43 29.42
C TRP A 130 7.62 -12.49 29.36
N ARG A 131 6.90 -11.59 30.04
CA ARG A 131 5.44 -11.46 29.87
C ARG A 131 5.06 -11.02 28.46
N MET A 132 5.81 -10.08 27.87
CA MET A 132 5.66 -9.71 26.45
C MET A 132 5.88 -10.93 25.56
N VAL A 133 7.01 -11.65 25.68
CA VAL A 133 7.31 -12.83 24.87
C VAL A 133 6.22 -13.91 25.00
N ARG A 134 5.74 -14.18 26.21
CA ARG A 134 4.63 -15.11 26.44
C ARG A 134 3.37 -14.67 25.70
N GLY A 135 2.99 -13.40 25.79
CA GLY A 135 1.82 -12.86 25.09
C GLY A 135 1.94 -12.94 23.57
N ILE A 136 3.14 -12.72 23.01
CA ILE A 136 3.39 -12.92 21.57
C ILE A 136 3.09 -14.36 21.17
N LEU A 137 3.66 -15.34 21.89
CA LEU A 137 3.47 -16.76 21.59
C LEU A 137 2.01 -17.18 21.74
N GLU A 138 1.32 -16.67 22.77
CA GLU A 138 -0.07 -16.95 23.03
C GLU A 138 -0.98 -16.40 21.92
N PHE A 139 -0.85 -15.11 21.58
CA PHE A 139 -1.64 -14.47 20.54
C PHE A 139 -1.39 -15.12 19.17
N TYR A 140 -0.13 -15.39 18.82
CA TYR A 140 0.23 -15.96 17.51
C TYR A 140 -0.32 -17.38 17.33
N ARG A 141 -0.40 -18.15 18.42
CA ARG A 141 -1.01 -19.49 18.39
C ARG A 141 -2.53 -19.42 18.21
N GLN A 142 -3.19 -18.44 18.80
CA GLN A 142 -4.65 -18.31 18.76
C GLN A 142 -5.15 -17.62 17.48
N ALA A 143 -4.38 -16.66 16.95
CA ALA A 143 -4.73 -15.78 15.85
C ALA A 143 -5.38 -16.49 14.64
N PRO A 144 -4.82 -17.58 14.07
CA PRO A 144 -5.44 -18.25 12.93
C PRO A 144 -6.84 -18.79 13.19
N GLU A 145 -7.13 -19.26 14.40
CA GLU A 145 -8.45 -19.81 14.75
C GLU A 145 -9.49 -18.71 14.95
N LEU A 146 -9.06 -17.50 15.33
CA LEU A 146 -9.96 -16.34 15.46
C LEU A 146 -10.56 -15.93 14.11
N LEU A 147 -9.89 -16.20 12.99
CA LEU A 147 -10.44 -15.92 11.65
C LEU A 147 -11.68 -16.76 11.31
N LYS A 148 -11.92 -17.87 12.01
CA LYS A 148 -13.08 -18.74 11.80
C LYS A 148 -14.31 -18.27 12.60
N ARG A 149 -14.14 -17.32 13.52
CA ARG A 149 -15.17 -16.84 14.45
C ARG A 149 -15.91 -15.64 13.88
N ARG A 150 -17.15 -15.86 13.46
CA ARG A 150 -18.04 -14.80 12.94
C ARG A 150 -18.58 -13.88 14.03
N ASP A 151 -18.61 -14.34 15.28
CA ASP A 151 -19.05 -13.53 16.42
C ASP A 151 -18.08 -12.39 16.77
N LEU A 152 -16.90 -12.37 16.14
CA LEU A 152 -15.91 -11.32 16.27
C LEU A 152 -15.98 -10.28 15.14
N ASP A 153 -16.93 -10.41 14.21
CA ASP A 153 -17.14 -9.43 13.15
C ASP A 153 -17.56 -8.08 13.76
N GLY A 154 -16.82 -7.01 13.41
CA GLY A 154 -17.05 -5.67 13.96
C GLY A 154 -16.36 -5.38 15.31
N VAL A 155 -15.76 -6.38 15.96
CA VAL A 155 -14.99 -6.19 17.19
C VAL A 155 -13.65 -5.52 16.87
N THR A 156 -13.28 -4.50 17.67
CA THR A 156 -12.00 -3.80 17.53
C THR A 156 -10.86 -4.60 18.18
N LEU A 157 -9.63 -4.34 17.76
CA LEU A 157 -8.44 -4.95 18.35
C LEU A 157 -8.36 -4.68 19.85
N GLY A 158 -8.62 -3.43 20.27
CA GLY A 158 -8.57 -3.01 21.67
C GLY A 158 -9.60 -3.73 22.54
N GLU A 159 -10.86 -3.79 22.10
CA GLU A 159 -11.94 -4.49 22.82
C GLU A 159 -11.61 -5.95 23.04
N TYR A 160 -11.11 -6.64 21.99
CA TYR A 160 -10.73 -8.04 22.10
C TYR A 160 -9.57 -8.25 23.06
N LEU A 161 -8.53 -7.41 22.99
CA LEU A 161 -7.36 -7.51 23.86
C LEU A 161 -7.73 -7.32 25.33
N ASP A 162 -8.59 -6.35 25.63
CA ASP A 162 -9.03 -6.04 26.99
C ASP A 162 -9.95 -7.14 27.53
N ALA A 163 -10.93 -7.60 26.74
CA ALA A 163 -11.88 -8.63 27.15
C ALA A 163 -11.22 -10.00 27.44
N ASN A 164 -10.11 -10.31 26.77
CA ASN A 164 -9.37 -11.57 26.94
C ASN A 164 -8.18 -11.43 27.90
N GLY A 165 -7.98 -10.27 28.53
CA GLY A 165 -6.97 -10.07 29.58
C GLY A 165 -5.52 -10.19 29.09
N TYR A 166 -5.22 -9.77 27.85
CA TYR A 166 -3.84 -9.78 27.35
C TYR A 166 -2.93 -8.84 28.16
N ASP A 167 -1.71 -9.28 28.47
CA ASP A 167 -0.77 -8.50 29.29
C ASP A 167 -0.35 -7.20 28.59
N ARG A 168 -0.35 -6.08 29.33
CA ARG A 168 0.06 -4.77 28.81
C ARG A 168 1.46 -4.77 28.20
N ALA A 169 2.38 -5.60 28.70
CA ALA A 169 3.71 -5.74 28.11
C ALA A 169 3.65 -6.24 26.66
N PHE A 170 2.80 -7.22 26.36
CA PHE A 170 2.62 -7.70 25.01
C PHE A 170 1.94 -6.65 24.12
N VAL A 171 0.85 -6.06 24.61
CA VAL A 171 0.05 -5.09 23.86
C VAL A 171 0.87 -3.84 23.52
N GLU A 172 1.50 -3.23 24.53
CA GLU A 172 2.18 -1.93 24.39
C GLU A 172 3.60 -2.05 23.87
N ASP A 173 4.32 -3.14 24.18
CA ASP A 173 5.74 -3.25 23.81
C ASP A 173 5.97 -4.05 22.51
N HIS A 174 4.92 -4.66 21.95
CA HIS A 174 5.03 -5.44 20.72
C HIS A 174 3.88 -5.22 19.74
N LEU A 175 2.65 -5.54 20.14
CA LEU A 175 1.54 -5.64 19.20
C LEU A 175 1.17 -4.29 18.59
N LEU A 176 0.94 -3.27 19.42
CA LEU A 176 0.62 -1.93 18.96
C LEU A 176 1.80 -1.27 18.21
N PRO A 177 3.07 -1.33 18.69
CA PRO A 177 4.20 -0.83 17.91
C PRO A 177 4.32 -1.47 16.52
N MET A 178 4.16 -2.79 16.42
CA MET A 178 4.22 -3.50 15.13
C MET A 178 3.05 -3.11 14.22
N GLY A 179 1.83 -3.10 14.74
CA GLY A 179 0.65 -2.69 13.98
C GLY A 179 0.76 -1.25 13.50
N ALA A 180 1.09 -0.32 14.41
CA ALA A 180 1.30 1.08 14.09
C ALA A 180 2.34 1.24 12.96
N ALA A 181 3.45 0.50 13.03
CA ALA A 181 4.49 0.53 11.99
C ALA A 181 4.03 0.01 10.62
N ILE A 182 3.12 -0.97 10.56
CA ILE A 182 2.60 -1.54 9.31
C ILE A 182 1.62 -0.59 8.62
N TRP A 183 0.71 0.02 9.39
CA TRP A 183 -0.39 0.84 8.86
C TRP A 183 -0.17 2.34 9.00
N SER A 184 1.04 2.77 9.35
CA SER A 184 1.40 4.19 9.42
C SER A 184 0.42 5.02 10.26
N THR A 185 0.00 4.47 11.40
CA THR A 185 -1.08 5.01 12.24
C THR A 185 -0.68 5.08 13.71
N THR A 186 -1.45 5.78 14.55
CA THR A 186 -1.14 5.91 15.97
C THR A 186 -1.48 4.62 16.73
N ALA A 187 -0.93 4.46 17.94
CA ALA A 187 -1.28 3.32 18.80
C ALA A 187 -2.77 3.34 19.21
N ALA A 188 -3.36 4.53 19.36
CA ALA A 188 -4.78 4.69 19.66
C ALA A 188 -5.66 4.24 18.49
N ASP A 189 -5.35 4.70 17.27
CA ASP A 189 -6.05 4.27 16.05
C ASP A 189 -5.90 2.76 15.81
N MET A 190 -4.72 2.20 16.11
CA MET A 190 -4.48 0.75 16.02
C MET A 190 -5.36 -0.05 17.00
N ARG A 191 -5.69 0.50 18.18
CA ARG A 191 -6.66 -0.15 19.08
C ARG A 191 -8.08 -0.14 18.51
N ALA A 192 -8.45 0.91 17.78
CA ALA A 192 -9.74 1.00 17.09
C ALA A 192 -9.79 0.15 15.79
N TYR A 193 -8.65 -0.39 15.35
CA TYR A 193 -8.58 -1.16 14.12
C TYR A 193 -9.39 -2.46 14.21
N PRO A 194 -10.11 -2.87 13.15
CA PRO A 194 -10.92 -4.10 13.15
C PRO A 194 -10.08 -5.37 13.37
N LEU A 195 -10.45 -6.16 14.39
CA LEU A 195 -9.68 -7.34 14.84
C LEU A 195 -9.43 -8.35 13.72
N ILE A 196 -10.48 -8.74 13.00
CA ILE A 196 -10.40 -9.77 11.96
C ILE A 196 -9.52 -9.31 10.80
N ALA A 197 -9.58 -8.03 10.42
CA ALA A 197 -8.71 -7.48 9.40
C ALA A 197 -7.24 -7.51 9.84
N PHE A 198 -6.96 -7.09 11.08
CA PHE A 198 -5.61 -7.13 11.67
C PHE A 198 -5.04 -8.55 11.66
N ILE A 199 -5.79 -9.51 12.19
CA ILE A 199 -5.36 -10.91 12.27
C ILE A 199 -5.13 -11.50 10.88
N ARG A 200 -6.05 -11.24 9.93
CA ARG A 200 -5.95 -11.75 8.57
C ARG A 200 -4.66 -11.28 7.91
N PHE A 201 -4.32 -10.01 8.09
CA PHE A 201 -3.05 -9.47 7.61
C PHE A 201 -1.85 -10.20 8.21
N PHE A 202 -1.83 -10.34 9.54
CA PHE A 202 -0.77 -11.01 10.29
C PHE A 202 -0.56 -12.48 9.86
N VAL A 203 -1.65 -13.21 9.62
CA VAL A 203 -1.64 -14.59 9.12
C VAL A 203 -1.14 -14.66 7.69
N ASN A 204 -1.69 -13.85 6.78
CA ASN A 204 -1.36 -13.88 5.36
C ASN A 204 0.11 -13.51 5.09
N HIS A 205 0.66 -12.56 5.84
CA HIS A 205 2.04 -12.10 5.71
C HIS A 205 3.04 -12.92 6.54
N GLY A 206 2.59 -14.00 7.19
CA GLY A 206 3.45 -14.89 7.96
C GLY A 206 4.05 -14.25 9.22
N LEU A 207 3.49 -13.13 9.70
CA LEU A 207 4.00 -12.40 10.88
C LEU A 207 3.76 -13.19 12.18
N VAL A 208 2.73 -14.03 12.20
CA VAL A 208 2.43 -14.96 13.31
C VAL A 208 3.18 -16.29 13.21
N VAL A 209 3.82 -16.58 12.06
CA VAL A 209 4.45 -17.88 11.83
C VAL A 209 5.93 -17.81 12.24
N LEU A 210 6.36 -18.78 13.04
CA LEU A 210 7.73 -18.87 13.56
C LEU A 210 8.69 -19.64 12.63
N LYS A 211 8.17 -20.38 11.65
CA LYS A 211 8.90 -21.16 10.64
C LYS A 211 8.27 -20.94 9.26
N ASP A 212 9.02 -21.18 8.17
CA ASP A 212 8.51 -21.10 6.79
C ASP A 212 7.81 -19.78 6.45
N ARG A 213 8.44 -18.68 6.87
CA ARG A 213 7.95 -17.33 6.55
C ARG A 213 8.04 -17.10 5.03
N PRO A 214 7.09 -16.35 4.45
CA PRO A 214 7.19 -15.96 3.04
C PRO A 214 8.52 -15.29 2.76
N ALA A 215 9.16 -15.69 1.65
CA ALA A 215 10.35 -15.00 1.15
C ALA A 215 9.93 -13.62 0.66
N TRP A 216 10.58 -12.59 1.19
CA TRP A 216 10.38 -11.22 0.72
C TRP A 216 11.34 -10.93 -0.43
N LEU A 217 10.88 -10.10 -1.35
CA LEU A 217 11.57 -9.70 -2.57
C LEU A 217 11.53 -8.18 -2.70
N THR A 218 12.52 -7.61 -3.37
CA THR A 218 12.61 -6.22 -3.78
C THR A 218 12.84 -6.15 -5.29
N VAL A 219 12.46 -5.05 -5.94
CA VAL A 219 12.76 -4.85 -7.37
C VAL A 219 14.22 -4.45 -7.54
N SER A 220 14.95 -5.18 -8.40
CA SER A 220 16.33 -4.84 -8.76
C SER A 220 16.32 -3.52 -9.54
N GLY A 221 17.09 -2.52 -9.09
CA GLY A 221 17.06 -1.16 -9.67
C GLY A 221 15.93 -0.26 -9.13
N GLY A 222 15.13 -0.77 -8.19
CA GLY A 222 14.06 -0.05 -7.52
C GLY A 222 12.71 -0.10 -8.24
N SER A 223 11.66 0.29 -7.53
CA SER A 223 10.27 0.26 -8.00
C SER A 223 10.04 1.05 -9.31
N ARG A 224 10.88 2.02 -9.65
CA ARG A 224 10.85 2.72 -10.96
C ARG A 224 10.97 1.78 -12.16
N GLU A 225 11.57 0.62 -12.00
CA GLU A 225 11.88 -0.30 -13.10
C GLU A 225 10.61 -0.92 -13.71
N TYR A 226 9.66 -1.32 -12.87
CA TYR A 226 8.39 -1.85 -13.37
C TYR A 226 7.52 -0.72 -13.94
N VAL A 227 7.56 0.48 -13.33
CA VAL A 227 6.84 1.66 -13.83
C VAL A 227 7.33 2.01 -15.24
N SER A 228 8.64 2.07 -15.43
CA SER A 228 9.27 2.37 -16.73
C SER A 228 8.90 1.33 -17.80
N ARG A 229 8.91 0.04 -17.46
CA ARG A 229 8.54 -1.05 -18.40
C ARG A 229 7.07 -1.03 -18.77
N LEU A 230 6.20 -0.80 -17.78
CA LEU A 230 4.76 -0.68 -18.01
C LEU A 230 4.45 0.50 -18.94
N LEU A 231 5.11 1.64 -18.72
CA LEU A 231 4.98 2.82 -19.60
C LEU A 231 5.55 2.58 -21.00
N ALA A 232 6.64 1.83 -21.13
CA ALA A 232 7.21 1.50 -22.44
C ALA A 232 6.27 0.64 -23.31
N ASP A 233 5.43 -0.18 -22.67
CA ASP A 233 4.45 -1.05 -23.34
C ASP A 233 3.03 -0.42 -23.42
N PHE A 234 2.81 0.70 -22.74
CA PHE A 234 1.57 1.48 -22.79
C PHE A 234 1.41 2.21 -24.13
N ARG A 235 0.20 2.14 -24.71
CA ARG A 235 -0.13 2.75 -26.03
C ARG A 235 -1.10 3.92 -25.88
N GLY A 236 -0.67 4.98 -25.21
CA GLY A 236 -1.47 6.17 -25.02
C GLY A 236 -0.64 7.38 -24.63
N GLU A 237 -1.31 8.42 -24.16
CA GLU A 237 -0.67 9.66 -23.73
C GLU A 237 -0.51 9.69 -22.21
N VAL A 238 0.63 10.16 -21.72
CA VAL A 238 0.85 10.42 -20.29
C VAL A 238 1.17 11.90 -20.09
N ARG A 239 0.36 12.56 -19.28
CA ARG A 239 0.46 13.99 -18.96
C ARG A 239 0.88 14.17 -17.51
N LEU A 240 2.18 14.35 -17.31
CA LEU A 240 2.78 14.60 -16.00
C LEU A 240 2.69 16.09 -15.64
N GLY A 241 2.62 16.41 -14.35
CA GLY A 241 2.50 17.79 -13.87
C GLY A 241 1.17 18.45 -14.23
N GLN A 242 0.13 17.67 -14.50
CA GLN A 242 -1.20 18.12 -14.88
C GLN A 242 -2.25 17.64 -13.85
N PRO A 243 -2.29 18.24 -12.66
CA PRO A 243 -3.31 17.92 -11.67
C PRO A 243 -4.71 18.23 -12.22
N VAL A 244 -5.62 17.27 -12.08
CA VAL A 244 -7.03 17.47 -12.43
C VAL A 244 -7.72 18.23 -11.30
N ARG A 245 -8.42 19.30 -11.68
CA ARG A 245 -9.24 20.11 -10.79
C ARG A 245 -10.64 19.54 -10.63
N SER A 246 -11.28 19.20 -11.75
CA SER A 246 -12.66 18.74 -11.74
C SER A 246 -13.01 17.80 -12.89
N VAL A 247 -14.03 16.97 -12.64
CA VAL A 247 -14.65 16.06 -13.57
C VAL A 247 -16.14 16.38 -13.60
N ARG A 248 -16.61 16.87 -14.75
CA ARG A 248 -18.03 17.12 -15.02
C ARG A 248 -18.59 16.02 -15.92
N ARG A 249 -19.75 15.49 -15.58
CA ARG A 249 -20.35 14.33 -16.28
C ARG A 249 -21.68 14.73 -16.89
N ASP A 250 -21.99 14.18 -18.05
CA ASP A 250 -23.28 14.34 -18.70
C ASP A 250 -23.66 13.07 -19.49
N ALA A 251 -24.79 13.13 -20.20
CA ALA A 251 -25.34 11.98 -20.94
C ALA A 251 -24.37 11.42 -22.00
N ASN A 252 -23.43 12.23 -22.49
CA ASN A 252 -22.53 11.90 -23.59
C ASN A 252 -21.07 11.72 -23.15
N GLY A 253 -20.78 11.55 -21.85
CA GLY A 253 -19.43 11.31 -21.35
C GLY A 253 -18.99 12.24 -20.23
N CYS A 254 -17.69 12.52 -20.17
CA CYS A 254 -17.03 13.25 -19.09
C CYS A 254 -16.12 14.36 -19.64
N THR A 255 -16.14 15.53 -18.99
CA THR A 255 -15.17 16.61 -19.22
C THR A 255 -14.21 16.67 -18.04
N VAL A 256 -12.92 16.48 -18.30
CA VAL A 256 -11.84 16.54 -17.31
C VAL A 256 -11.16 17.90 -17.45
N THR A 257 -11.11 18.67 -16.36
CA THR A 257 -10.52 20.01 -16.34
C THR A 257 -9.27 20.03 -15.46
N GLY A 258 -8.13 20.42 -16.04
CA GLY A 258 -6.88 20.62 -15.33
C GLY A 258 -6.88 21.89 -14.46
N MET A 259 -5.90 21.99 -13.55
CA MET A 259 -5.70 23.21 -12.74
C MET A 259 -5.29 24.44 -13.56
N ASP A 260 -4.75 24.24 -14.76
CA ASP A 260 -4.46 25.28 -15.75
C ASP A 260 -5.71 25.79 -16.49
N GLY A 261 -6.87 25.17 -16.25
CA GLY A 261 -8.14 25.48 -16.91
C GLY A 261 -8.34 24.80 -18.26
N HIS A 262 -7.36 24.02 -18.75
CA HIS A 262 -7.55 23.22 -19.95
C HIS A 262 -8.60 22.13 -19.68
N ALA A 263 -9.49 21.88 -20.65
CA ALA A 263 -10.57 20.93 -20.51
C ALA A 263 -10.61 19.99 -21.71
N ASP A 264 -10.59 18.69 -21.43
CA ASP A 264 -10.67 17.61 -22.42
C ASP A 264 -11.98 16.85 -22.28
N ARG A 265 -12.45 16.30 -23.40
CA ARG A 265 -13.66 15.47 -23.45
C ARG A 265 -13.33 13.99 -23.62
N PHE A 266 -13.98 13.14 -22.82
CA PHE A 266 -13.80 11.70 -22.81
C PHE A 266 -15.13 10.96 -22.81
N ASP A 267 -15.15 9.75 -23.37
CA ASP A 267 -16.31 8.86 -23.30
C ASP A 267 -16.46 8.27 -21.90
N GLN A 268 -15.32 8.01 -21.24
CA GLN A 268 -15.24 7.36 -19.93
C GLN A 268 -14.08 7.97 -19.12
N VAL A 269 -14.20 7.94 -17.80
CA VAL A 269 -13.13 8.34 -16.88
C VAL A 269 -12.88 7.26 -15.83
N VAL A 270 -11.62 6.92 -15.62
CA VAL A 270 -11.14 6.08 -14.53
C VAL A 270 -10.42 6.98 -13.54
N ILE A 271 -10.94 7.09 -12.33
CA ILE A 271 -10.34 7.85 -11.24
C ILE A 271 -9.54 6.87 -10.37
N ALA A 272 -8.22 6.95 -10.49
CA ALA A 272 -7.24 6.10 -9.83
C ALA A 272 -6.49 6.83 -8.69
N THR A 273 -7.15 7.82 -8.08
CA THR A 273 -6.63 8.63 -6.97
C THR A 273 -7.09 8.09 -5.62
N HIS A 274 -6.74 8.79 -4.54
CA HIS A 274 -7.38 8.57 -3.24
C HIS A 274 -8.88 8.91 -3.30
N ALA A 275 -9.69 8.30 -2.43
CA ALA A 275 -11.15 8.42 -2.47
C ALA A 275 -11.63 9.84 -2.13
N ASP A 276 -10.94 10.52 -1.22
CA ASP A 276 -11.17 11.93 -0.87
C ASP A 276 -10.89 12.86 -2.07
N GLN A 277 -9.77 12.63 -2.77
CA GLN A 277 -9.40 13.34 -3.99
C GLN A 277 -10.41 13.05 -5.11
N ALA A 278 -10.82 11.79 -5.26
CA ALA A 278 -11.82 11.40 -6.24
C ALA A 278 -13.12 12.16 -6.01
N LEU A 279 -13.62 12.16 -4.77
CA LEU A 279 -14.84 12.87 -4.41
C LEU A 279 -14.73 14.38 -4.61
N ALA A 280 -13.58 14.98 -4.27
CA ALA A 280 -13.34 16.40 -4.44
C ALA A 280 -13.32 16.85 -5.91
N MET A 281 -12.91 15.96 -6.83
CA MET A 281 -12.91 16.26 -8.27
C MET A 281 -14.30 16.16 -8.90
N LEU A 282 -15.25 15.43 -8.32
CA LEU A 282 -16.59 15.27 -8.90
C LEU A 282 -17.46 16.52 -8.66
N GLU A 283 -17.84 17.24 -9.73
CA GLU A 283 -18.70 18.42 -9.62
C GLU A 283 -20.14 18.06 -9.20
N ASP A 284 -20.61 16.90 -9.62
CA ASP A 284 -21.99 16.41 -9.46
C ASP A 284 -22.06 15.13 -8.62
N GLY A 285 -21.12 14.94 -7.67
CA GLY A 285 -21.07 13.76 -6.81
C GLY A 285 -22.44 13.44 -6.17
N ASP A 286 -22.98 12.24 -6.40
CA ASP A 286 -24.29 11.84 -5.86
C ASP A 286 -24.19 11.32 -4.41
N ASP A 287 -25.33 11.00 -3.81
CA ASP A 287 -25.39 10.51 -2.42
C ASP A 287 -24.62 9.21 -2.21
N LEU A 288 -24.62 8.30 -3.19
CA LEU A 288 -23.92 7.02 -3.09
C LEU A 288 -22.40 7.25 -3.15
N GLU A 289 -21.94 8.10 -4.07
CA GLU A 289 -20.53 8.50 -4.20
C GLU A 289 -20.04 9.22 -2.96
N ARG A 290 -20.79 10.21 -2.45
CA ARG A 290 -20.43 10.95 -1.23
C ARG A 290 -20.33 10.04 -0.02
N LYS A 291 -21.31 9.14 0.18
CA LYS A 291 -21.31 8.19 1.31
C LYS A 291 -20.23 7.12 1.20
N THR A 292 -19.88 6.71 -0.01
CA THR A 292 -18.92 5.62 -0.22
C THR A 292 -17.49 6.14 -0.24
N LEU A 293 -17.19 7.14 -1.08
CA LEU A 293 -15.85 7.71 -1.19
C LEU A 293 -15.47 8.56 0.03
N GLY A 294 -16.44 9.27 0.62
CA GLY A 294 -16.23 10.09 1.82
C GLY A 294 -16.05 9.31 3.12
N ALA A 295 -16.11 7.97 3.07
CA ALA A 295 -15.88 7.12 4.25
C ALA A 295 -14.39 6.86 4.53
N PHE A 296 -13.50 7.15 3.58
CA PHE A 296 -12.07 6.88 3.69
C PHE A 296 -11.33 8.13 4.17
N ASP A 297 -10.75 8.05 5.35
CA ASP A 297 -9.83 9.07 5.85
C ASP A 297 -8.38 8.71 5.47
N TYR A 298 -7.50 9.71 5.49
CA TYR A 298 -6.09 9.53 5.16
C TYR A 298 -5.19 10.19 6.21
N THR A 299 -4.13 9.49 6.61
CA THR A 299 -3.06 10.06 7.44
C THR A 299 -1.94 10.58 6.55
N ARG A 300 -1.54 11.84 6.77
CA ARG A 300 -0.35 12.41 6.11
C ARG A 300 0.89 11.97 6.87
N ASN A 301 1.86 11.42 6.15
CA ASN A 301 3.10 10.92 6.71
C ASN A 301 4.28 11.49 5.93
N THR A 302 5.20 12.14 6.64
CA THR A 302 6.43 12.68 6.05
C THR A 302 7.49 11.58 6.02
N THR A 303 8.03 11.31 4.85
CA THR A 303 9.10 10.33 4.63
C THR A 303 10.39 11.04 4.27
N ILE A 304 11.47 10.72 4.99
CA ILE A 304 12.78 11.31 4.77
C ILE A 304 13.77 10.21 4.43
N LEU A 305 14.48 10.35 3.32
CA LEU A 305 15.65 9.56 2.95
C LEU A 305 16.89 10.24 3.53
N HIS A 306 17.70 9.56 4.34
CA HIS A 306 18.83 10.15 5.06
C HIS A 306 19.92 9.13 5.43
N THR A 307 21.04 9.62 5.96
CA THR A 307 22.16 8.80 6.48
C THR A 307 22.34 8.89 8.00
N ASP A 308 21.43 9.58 8.71
CA ASP A 308 21.53 9.76 10.17
C ASP A 308 21.15 8.52 10.99
N GLU A 309 22.14 7.88 11.63
CA GLU A 309 21.93 6.71 12.51
C GLU A 309 21.16 7.04 13.81
N LYS A 310 20.92 8.31 14.15
CA LYS A 310 20.25 8.69 15.42
C LYS A 310 18.81 8.18 15.54
N LEU A 311 18.15 7.91 14.42
CA LEU A 311 16.80 7.34 14.34
C LEU A 311 16.80 5.81 14.21
N MET A 312 17.94 5.16 14.45
CA MET A 312 18.01 3.70 14.61
C MET A 312 18.03 3.31 16.10
N PRO A 313 17.75 2.03 16.44
CA PRO A 313 17.97 1.52 17.79
C PRO A 313 19.39 1.82 18.28
N ARG A 314 19.54 2.18 19.56
CA ARG A 314 20.85 2.52 20.16
C ARG A 314 21.83 1.36 20.07
N ARG A 315 21.32 0.13 20.14
CA ARG A 315 22.11 -1.10 20.06
C ARG A 315 22.12 -1.61 18.62
N LYS A 316 23.27 -1.51 17.94
CA LYS A 316 23.44 -2.04 16.56
C LYS A 316 23.03 -3.51 16.40
N ARG A 317 23.16 -4.34 17.45
CA ARG A 317 22.72 -5.75 17.42
C ARG A 317 21.19 -5.94 17.30
N VAL A 318 20.42 -4.89 17.58
CA VAL A 318 18.96 -4.87 17.45
C VAL A 318 18.54 -4.37 16.06
N TRP A 319 19.44 -3.76 15.28
CA TRP A 319 19.10 -3.23 13.96
C TRP A 319 18.46 -4.28 13.08
N ALA A 320 17.32 -3.88 12.52
CA ALA A 320 16.52 -4.69 11.65
C ALA A 320 16.18 -3.88 10.39
N SER A 321 15.51 -4.53 9.45
CA SER A 321 15.13 -3.91 8.18
C SER A 321 14.16 -2.75 8.36
N TRP A 322 13.29 -2.82 9.38
CA TRP A 322 12.38 -1.76 9.79
C TRP A 322 12.33 -1.74 11.32
N ASN A 323 12.38 -0.54 11.88
CA ASN A 323 12.65 -0.30 13.29
C ASN A 323 11.63 0.70 13.80
N TYR A 324 10.75 0.25 14.70
CA TYR A 324 9.86 1.14 15.41
C TYR A 324 10.65 1.94 16.44
N ILE A 325 10.52 3.26 16.44
CA ILE A 325 11.22 4.18 17.33
C ILE A 325 10.19 4.90 18.20
N GLY A 326 10.09 4.49 19.46
CA GLY A 326 9.26 5.15 20.47
C GLY A 326 10.11 5.96 21.46
N GLU A 327 9.75 7.21 21.68
CA GLU A 327 10.40 8.12 22.62
C GLU A 327 9.87 7.97 24.05
N ALA A 328 10.57 8.58 25.01
CA ALA A 328 10.09 8.65 26.38
C ALA A 328 8.93 9.65 26.49
N GLY A 329 7.83 9.25 27.14
CA GLY A 329 6.62 10.08 27.23
C GLY A 329 5.78 10.10 25.96
N ASP A 330 5.94 9.12 25.08
CA ASP A 330 4.98 8.85 24.01
C ASP A 330 3.69 8.28 24.61
N ASP A 331 2.87 9.18 25.15
CA ASP A 331 1.50 8.91 25.56
C ASP A 331 0.61 8.93 24.31
N ASN A 332 0.24 7.75 23.79
CA ASN A 332 -0.88 7.39 22.89
C ASN A 332 -1.31 8.30 21.70
N GLY A 333 -0.71 9.48 21.46
CA GLY A 333 -1.20 10.49 20.52
C GLY A 333 -0.11 11.20 19.71
N LYS A 334 1.16 10.81 19.82
CA LYS A 334 2.22 11.29 18.91
C LYS A 334 2.32 10.41 17.66
N ALA A 335 2.77 11.04 16.57
CA ALA A 335 3.00 10.38 15.30
C ALA A 335 3.98 9.21 15.47
N LEU A 336 3.59 8.08 14.89
CA LEU A 336 4.44 6.90 14.70
C LEU A 336 5.81 7.32 14.13
N CYS A 337 6.93 6.76 14.60
CA CYS A 337 8.21 6.85 13.90
C CYS A 337 8.72 5.45 13.52
N VAL A 338 9.00 5.25 12.23
CA VAL A 338 9.59 4.00 11.72
C VAL A 338 10.77 4.32 10.82
N THR A 339 11.91 3.67 11.09
CA THR A 339 13.10 3.79 10.26
C THR A 339 13.40 2.48 9.55
N TYR A 340 13.40 2.52 8.22
CA TYR A 340 13.79 1.44 7.33
C TYR A 340 15.29 1.50 7.05
N TRP A 341 16.00 0.40 7.25
CA TRP A 341 17.42 0.28 6.91
C TRP A 341 17.57 -0.26 5.49
N MET A 342 17.80 0.64 4.54
CA MET A 342 17.68 0.36 3.11
C MET A 342 18.77 -0.58 2.61
N ASN A 343 19.98 -0.54 3.17
CA ASN A 343 21.04 -1.49 2.79
C ASN A 343 20.63 -2.94 3.04
N LYS A 344 19.85 -3.19 4.10
CA LYS A 344 19.39 -4.54 4.43
C LYS A 344 18.14 -4.95 3.65
N LEU A 345 17.28 -3.98 3.32
CA LEU A 345 16.05 -4.20 2.55
C LEU A 345 16.30 -4.41 1.06
N GLN A 346 17.13 -3.55 0.46
CA GLN A 346 17.39 -3.51 -0.98
C GLN A 346 18.76 -4.07 -1.35
N ASN A 347 19.47 -4.70 -0.41
CA ASN A 347 20.82 -5.22 -0.59
C ASN A 347 21.80 -4.15 -1.11
N LEU A 348 21.65 -2.89 -0.68
CA LEU A 348 22.49 -1.79 -1.17
C LEU A 348 23.95 -2.04 -0.76
N GLN A 349 24.82 -2.07 -1.75
CA GLN A 349 26.27 -2.15 -1.62
C GLN A 349 26.90 -0.81 -2.00
N ASP A 350 28.17 -0.61 -1.67
CA ASP A 350 28.95 0.56 -2.11
C ASP A 350 28.41 1.93 -1.66
N VAL A 351 27.58 1.94 -0.62
CA VAL A 351 27.05 3.13 0.05
C VAL A 351 27.11 2.97 1.57
N PRO A 352 27.23 4.07 2.35
CA PRO A 352 27.09 4.03 3.80
C PRO A 352 25.68 3.55 4.22
N PRO A 353 25.41 3.39 5.53
CA PRO A 353 24.06 3.15 5.99
C PRO A 353 23.09 4.25 5.51
N VAL A 354 22.08 3.81 4.77
CA VAL A 354 21.00 4.65 4.23
C VAL A 354 19.70 4.23 4.87
N PHE A 355 18.92 5.23 5.26
CA PHE A 355 17.69 5.07 6.01
C PHE A 355 16.56 5.82 5.33
N VAL A 356 15.38 5.22 5.36
CA VAL A 356 14.12 5.91 5.07
C VAL A 356 13.36 5.98 6.38
N THR A 357 13.11 7.17 6.91
CA THR A 357 12.32 7.34 8.13
C THR A 357 10.98 7.96 7.81
N LEU A 358 9.93 7.28 8.26
CA LEU A 358 8.57 7.80 8.30
C LEU A 358 8.36 8.54 9.62
N ASN A 359 7.89 9.79 9.53
CA ASN A 359 7.47 10.62 10.67
C ASN A 359 8.53 10.67 11.79
N PRO A 360 9.69 11.26 11.51
CA PRO A 360 10.83 11.22 12.43
C PRO A 360 10.47 11.77 13.82
N SER A 361 10.68 10.96 14.87
CA SER A 361 10.39 11.34 16.26
C SER A 361 11.35 12.40 16.81
N ARG A 362 12.48 12.60 16.14
CA ARG A 362 13.55 13.53 16.49
C ARG A 362 14.08 14.19 15.21
N PRO A 363 14.58 15.43 15.26
CA PRO A 363 15.16 16.08 14.09
C PRO A 363 16.32 15.29 13.49
N ILE A 364 16.35 15.21 12.15
CA ILE A 364 17.47 14.69 11.37
C ILE A 364 18.40 15.86 11.04
N SER A 365 19.71 15.66 11.18
CA SER A 365 20.71 16.67 10.81
C SER A 365 20.59 17.02 9.31
N GLU A 366 20.53 18.31 8.97
CA GLU A 366 20.27 18.80 7.61
C GLU A 366 21.29 18.28 6.57
N ASP A 367 22.56 18.18 6.96
CA ASP A 367 23.66 17.65 6.13
C ASP A 367 23.53 16.15 5.81
N LYS A 368 22.60 15.46 6.48
CA LYS A 368 22.34 14.02 6.29
C LYS A 368 21.03 13.74 5.56
N ILE A 369 20.23 14.76 5.27
CA ILE A 369 18.98 14.61 4.51
C ILE A 369 19.33 14.52 3.02
N LEU A 370 18.86 13.45 2.37
CA LEU A 370 19.05 13.22 0.94
C LEU A 370 17.80 13.59 0.14
N ALA A 371 16.61 13.30 0.67
CA ALA A 371 15.33 13.70 0.07
C ALA A 371 14.20 13.65 1.10
N THR A 372 13.13 14.42 0.87
CA THR A 372 11.92 14.47 1.70
C THR A 372 10.68 14.37 0.82
N PHE A 373 9.70 13.59 1.27
CA PHE A 373 8.44 13.34 0.58
C PHE A 373 7.28 13.38 1.58
N ASP A 374 6.10 13.74 1.11
CA ASP A 374 4.86 13.60 1.87
C ASP A 374 3.98 12.56 1.18
N TYR A 375 3.61 11.53 1.94
CA TYR A 375 2.69 10.49 1.51
C TYR A 375 1.40 10.55 2.31
N ALA A 376 0.32 9.99 1.76
CA ALA A 376 -0.94 9.83 2.46
C ALA A 376 -1.34 8.35 2.47
N HIS A 377 -1.64 7.81 3.64
CA HIS A 377 -2.03 6.41 3.81
C HIS A 377 -3.50 6.32 4.24
N PRO A 378 -4.31 5.42 3.64
CA PRO A 378 -5.71 5.25 4.01
C PRO A 378 -5.85 4.67 5.42
N LEU A 379 -6.78 5.21 6.20
CA LEU A 379 -7.20 4.65 7.47
C LEU A 379 -8.36 3.66 7.24
N PHE A 380 -8.19 2.42 7.70
CA PHE A 380 -9.18 1.35 7.55
C PHE A 380 -9.96 1.12 8.85
N ASP A 381 -10.71 2.13 9.27
CA ASP A 381 -11.65 2.01 10.38
C ASP A 381 -12.96 1.29 9.94
N ALA A 382 -13.92 1.19 10.86
CA ALA A 382 -15.17 0.49 10.58
C ALA A 382 -15.99 1.11 9.43
N LYS A 383 -15.98 2.45 9.26
CA LYS A 383 -16.70 3.11 8.15
C LYS A 383 -16.03 2.82 6.81
N ALA A 384 -14.69 2.83 6.76
CA ALA A 384 -13.92 2.52 5.56
C ALA A 384 -14.16 1.07 5.12
N LEU A 385 -14.05 0.09 6.04
CA LEU A 385 -14.31 -1.31 5.72
C LEU A 385 -15.75 -1.57 5.27
N SER A 386 -16.73 -0.88 5.85
CA SER A 386 -18.12 -0.95 5.38
C SER A 386 -18.27 -0.38 3.97
N ALA A 387 -17.61 0.74 3.67
CA ALA A 387 -17.65 1.37 2.35
C ALA A 387 -16.95 0.52 1.28
N GLN A 388 -15.91 -0.23 1.61
CA GLN A 388 -15.24 -1.14 0.67
C GLN A 388 -16.19 -2.14 0.02
N GLN A 389 -17.16 -2.66 0.77
CA GLN A 389 -18.17 -3.59 0.25
C GLN A 389 -19.09 -2.95 -0.80
N ARG A 390 -19.16 -1.62 -0.86
CA ARG A 390 -20.02 -0.86 -1.78
C ARG A 390 -19.26 -0.19 -2.91
N LEU A 391 -17.92 -0.15 -2.86
CA LEU A 391 -17.10 0.53 -3.88
C LEU A 391 -17.41 0.04 -5.29
N TRP A 392 -17.59 -1.26 -5.45
CA TRP A 392 -17.87 -1.84 -6.77
C TRP A 392 -19.23 -1.44 -7.35
N HIS A 393 -20.19 -1.01 -6.51
CA HIS A 393 -21.48 -0.50 -6.96
C HIS A 393 -21.36 0.83 -7.71
N LEU A 394 -20.22 1.51 -7.60
CA LEU A 394 -19.94 2.76 -8.30
C LEU A 394 -19.54 2.55 -9.77
N GLN A 395 -19.03 1.38 -10.13
CA GLN A 395 -18.36 1.16 -11.40
C GLN A 395 -19.30 1.36 -12.61
N GLY A 396 -18.88 2.18 -13.58
CA GLY A 396 -19.59 2.43 -14.83
C GLY A 396 -20.77 3.39 -14.73
N ARG A 397 -21.17 3.80 -13.52
CA ARG A 397 -22.23 4.80 -13.33
C ARG A 397 -21.78 6.15 -13.88
N ARG A 398 -22.62 6.78 -14.71
CA ARG A 398 -22.34 8.07 -15.37
C ARG A 398 -20.94 8.09 -16.02
N ASN A 399 -20.58 7.01 -16.69
CA ASN A 399 -19.30 6.88 -17.40
C ASN A 399 -18.05 7.01 -16.52
N THR A 400 -18.20 6.74 -15.21
CA THR A 400 -17.15 6.92 -14.20
C THR A 400 -16.78 5.58 -13.58
N TRP A 401 -15.49 5.37 -13.39
CA TRP A 401 -14.93 4.17 -12.78
C TRP A 401 -13.93 4.58 -11.72
N PHE A 402 -13.82 3.81 -10.64
CA PHE A 402 -12.89 4.08 -9.56
C PHE A 402 -11.97 2.89 -9.35
N CYS A 403 -10.70 3.13 -9.08
CA CYS A 403 -9.76 2.11 -8.62
C CYS A 403 -8.74 2.74 -7.67
N GLY A 404 -8.07 1.91 -6.86
CA GLY A 404 -7.14 2.41 -5.87
C GLY A 404 -6.85 1.35 -4.80
N ALA A 405 -5.76 1.54 -4.07
CA ALA A 405 -5.38 0.64 -2.98
C ALA A 405 -6.44 0.56 -1.85
N HIS A 406 -7.30 1.58 -1.72
CA HIS A 406 -8.40 1.63 -0.77
C HIS A 406 -9.54 0.64 -1.09
N PHE A 407 -9.52 -0.04 -2.24
CA PHE A 407 -10.44 -1.15 -2.55
C PHE A 407 -10.12 -2.42 -1.76
N GLY A 408 -8.90 -2.54 -1.24
CA GLY A 408 -8.44 -3.65 -0.41
C GLY A 408 -7.75 -3.16 0.86
N SER A 409 -6.65 -3.78 1.28
CA SER A 409 -5.98 -3.43 2.55
C SER A 409 -4.96 -2.29 2.43
N GLY A 410 -4.92 -1.55 1.31
CA GLY A 410 -4.02 -0.41 1.11
C GLY A 410 -2.65 -0.76 0.51
N PHE A 411 -2.44 -1.99 0.04
CA PHE A 411 -1.17 -2.46 -0.53
C PHE A 411 -1.13 -2.40 -2.06
N HIS A 412 0.06 -2.56 -2.63
CA HIS A 412 0.28 -2.57 -4.08
C HIS A 412 -0.54 -3.60 -4.85
N GLU A 413 -0.70 -4.80 -4.31
CA GLU A 413 -1.54 -5.84 -4.93
C GLU A 413 -3.00 -5.41 -4.98
N ASP A 414 -3.51 -4.75 -3.93
CA ASP A 414 -4.90 -4.25 -3.89
C ASP A 414 -5.11 -3.19 -4.98
N GLY A 415 -4.14 -2.28 -5.08
CA GLY A 415 -4.11 -1.25 -6.11
C GLY A 415 -4.07 -1.86 -7.52
N LEU A 416 -3.19 -2.84 -7.76
CA LEU A 416 -3.07 -3.53 -9.04
C LEU A 416 -4.35 -4.30 -9.41
N GLN A 417 -4.90 -5.08 -8.48
CA GLN A 417 -6.14 -5.84 -8.70
C GLN A 417 -7.30 -4.90 -9.06
N SER A 418 -7.46 -3.80 -8.33
CA SER A 418 -8.53 -2.82 -8.64
C SER A 418 -8.38 -2.19 -10.03
N GLY A 419 -7.16 -1.81 -10.43
CA GLY A 419 -6.90 -1.22 -11.73
C GLY A 419 -7.19 -2.19 -12.88
N LEU A 420 -6.69 -3.42 -12.77
CA LEU A 420 -6.94 -4.47 -13.76
C LEU A 420 -8.43 -4.84 -13.82
N ALA A 421 -9.11 -5.00 -12.69
CA ALA A 421 -10.52 -5.34 -12.67
C ALA A 421 -11.39 -4.25 -13.35
N VAL A 422 -11.06 -2.97 -13.14
CA VAL A 422 -11.72 -1.86 -13.85
C VAL A 422 -11.46 -1.93 -15.35
N ALA A 423 -10.21 -2.13 -15.76
CA ALA A 423 -9.87 -2.22 -17.17
C ALA A 423 -10.56 -3.40 -17.88
N GLU A 424 -10.70 -4.53 -17.18
CA GLU A 424 -11.41 -5.71 -17.68
C GLU A 424 -12.92 -5.43 -17.82
N ALA A 425 -13.54 -4.82 -16.82
CA ALA A 425 -14.97 -4.49 -16.84
C ALA A 425 -15.31 -3.41 -17.88
N LEU A 426 -14.45 -2.40 -18.04
CA LEU A 426 -14.67 -1.30 -18.97
C LEU A 426 -14.27 -1.65 -20.42
N GLY A 427 -13.12 -2.31 -20.60
CA GLY A 427 -12.52 -2.59 -21.89
C GLY A 427 -12.83 -3.96 -22.48
N GLY A 428 -13.35 -4.90 -21.69
CA GLY A 428 -13.68 -6.27 -22.11
C GLY A 428 -12.46 -7.17 -22.39
N LEU A 429 -11.25 -6.64 -22.33
CA LEU A 429 -10.01 -7.39 -22.50
C LEU A 429 -9.53 -7.93 -21.16
N LYS A 430 -9.18 -9.22 -21.12
CA LYS A 430 -8.56 -9.86 -19.96
C LYS A 430 -7.05 -9.62 -19.91
N ARG A 431 -6.51 -9.55 -18.69
CA ARG A 431 -5.04 -9.55 -18.49
C ARG A 431 -4.40 -10.80 -19.12
N PRO A 432 -3.16 -10.74 -19.63
CA PRO A 432 -2.54 -11.82 -20.41
C PRO A 432 -1.97 -12.98 -19.56
N TRP A 433 -2.19 -12.98 -18.25
CA TRP A 433 -1.81 -14.05 -17.33
C TRP A 433 -3.04 -14.56 -16.58
N ARG A 434 -2.90 -15.71 -15.93
CA ARG A 434 -3.92 -16.27 -15.04
C ARG A 434 -3.30 -16.49 -13.67
N VAL A 435 -3.99 -16.00 -12.64
CA VAL A 435 -3.68 -16.28 -11.25
C VAL A 435 -4.93 -16.78 -10.55
N GLU A 436 -4.77 -17.64 -9.56
CA GLU A 436 -5.89 -18.10 -8.76
C GLU A 436 -6.51 -16.92 -7.99
N ASN A 437 -7.84 -16.79 -8.04
CA ASN A 437 -8.57 -15.71 -7.36
C ASN A 437 -8.02 -14.31 -7.70
N GLU A 438 -7.94 -13.97 -8.98
CA GLU A 438 -7.27 -12.77 -9.53
C GLU A 438 -7.68 -11.41 -8.97
N SER A 439 -8.82 -11.36 -8.26
CA SER A 439 -9.35 -10.17 -7.59
C SER A 439 -9.78 -10.43 -6.14
N ALA A 440 -9.24 -11.46 -5.47
CA ALA A 440 -9.67 -11.87 -4.12
C ALA A 440 -9.44 -10.83 -3.01
N ARG A 441 -8.65 -9.79 -3.26
CA ARG A 441 -8.36 -8.76 -2.25
C ARG A 441 -9.32 -7.58 -2.29
N ILE A 442 -10.17 -7.52 -3.30
CA ILE A 442 -11.15 -6.46 -3.50
C ILE A 442 -12.55 -7.07 -3.56
N PHE A 443 -13.55 -6.28 -3.21
CA PHE A 443 -14.95 -6.69 -3.36
C PHE A 443 -15.39 -6.40 -4.79
N ILE A 444 -15.71 -7.44 -5.54
CA ILE A 444 -16.36 -7.37 -6.85
C ILE A 444 -17.70 -8.07 -6.69
N ASP A 445 -18.80 -7.43 -7.12
CA ASP A 445 -20.09 -8.12 -7.17
C ASP A 445 -20.01 -9.25 -8.20
N GLN A 446 -20.09 -10.50 -7.76
CA GLN A 446 -20.31 -11.66 -8.63
C GLN A 446 -21.76 -11.75 -9.11
N GLN A 447 -22.37 -10.62 -9.49
CA GLN A 447 -23.68 -10.58 -10.13
C GLN A 447 -23.54 -9.97 -11.52
N LEU A 448 -22.99 -10.75 -12.48
CA LEU A 448 -23.19 -10.61 -13.93
C LEU A 448 -22.44 -11.70 -14.74
N VAL A 449 -22.30 -12.92 -14.19
CA VAL A 449 -21.86 -14.11 -14.96
C VAL A 449 -22.83 -15.25 -14.69
N ALA A 450 -24.11 -15.02 -15.00
CA ALA A 450 -25.14 -16.06 -15.16
C ALA A 450 -26.40 -15.43 -15.77
N ALA A 451 -26.33 -15.07 -17.06
CA ALA A 451 -27.49 -14.90 -17.93
C ALA A 451 -27.02 -14.94 -19.40
N GLU A 452 -26.56 -16.11 -19.84
CA GLU A 452 -26.81 -16.61 -21.19
C GLU A 452 -27.29 -18.06 -21.07
#